data_AF-A0A420YA72-F1
#
_entry.id   AF-A0A420YA72-F1
#
_cell.length_a   1.000
_cell.length_b   1.000
_cell.length_c   1.000
_cell.angle_alpha   90.00
_cell.angle_beta   90.00
_cell.angle_gamma   90.00
#
_symmetry.space_group_name_H-M   'P 1'
#
loop_
_entity.id
_entity.type
_entity.pdbx_description
1 polymer ?
#
loop_
_entity_poly.entity_id
_entity_poly.type
_entity_poly.pdbx_seq_one_letter_code
_entity_poly.pdbx_strand_id
1 'polypeptide(L)'
;MGLHMQDDKSIVYREWAPNAVHAALIGDFNNWDRSATPMKKNEFGVFEVRVPPTKSGQAAIPHNSKIKISLQLPNGDWIDRLPAWIKYVTQDLSVSPAYDARFWNPPASERYQFKNPRPKKPESIRVYEAHVGISSPELRVSTYKEFTKNMLPRIRDLGYNVIQLMAIMEHAYYASFGYQINNFFAASSRYGPPEDLKELVDTAHGMGIVVLLDVVHSHASKNVLDGLNEFDGTDHQYFHAGAKGRHELWDSRLFNYGHHEVLRFLLSNLRFWMDEYHFDGFRFDGVTSMMYTHHGIGTGFSGGYHEYFGPSVDEEAMVYLMLANELLHEVYPEVITIAEDVSGMPALCLPLSLGGVGFDYRLAMAIPDMWIKILKEKRDEDWDMGNICFTLTNRRHGEKTIAYAESHDQALVGDKSLMMHLCDAEMYTNMSVLSELTPRIDRGMALHKMIRLITHALGGEGYLNFEGNEFGHPEWLDFPREGNQNSFWYARRQLNLTEDHLLRYQFLNNFDRSMNTTEAKYGWLHTPQAYISLKNESDKVIVFERGGLVFVFNFHASSSFTDYRIGIEEAGTYRIVLNTDTKEHGGFDRIDQGTRFFTEALPWNGRKNCTHVYIPARTAFVLAPESRLV
;
A
#
# COMPACT_ATOMS: atom_id res chain seq x y z
N MET A 1 -24.50 -14.62 3.05
CA MET A 1 -24.90 -14.00 1.77
C MET A 1 -24.04 -14.57 0.65
N GLY A 2 -24.43 -14.42 -0.62
CA GLY A 2 -23.71 -14.99 -1.76
C GLY A 2 -24.07 -16.45 -2.04
N LEU A 3 -23.32 -17.08 -2.96
CA LEU A 3 -23.54 -18.46 -3.40
C LEU A 3 -22.67 -19.43 -2.61
N HIS A 4 -23.30 -20.45 -2.00
CA HIS A 4 -22.62 -21.45 -1.16
C HIS A 4 -23.04 -22.85 -1.57
N MET A 5 -22.07 -23.64 -2.04
CA MET A 5 -22.28 -25.08 -2.27
C MET A 5 -22.40 -25.80 -0.93
N GLN A 6 -23.40 -26.67 -0.81
CA GLN A 6 -23.68 -27.49 0.37
C GLN A 6 -23.12 -28.91 0.19
N ASP A 7 -23.09 -29.70 1.27
CA ASP A 7 -22.59 -31.08 1.24
C ASP A 7 -23.39 -32.00 0.31
N ASP A 8 -24.71 -31.76 0.18
CA ASP A 8 -25.60 -32.45 -0.77
C ASP A 8 -25.45 -31.93 -2.22
N LYS A 9 -24.48 -31.05 -2.47
CA LYS A 9 -24.20 -30.36 -3.73
C LYS A 9 -25.31 -29.44 -4.22
N SER A 10 -26.32 -29.16 -3.39
CA SER A 10 -27.22 -28.03 -3.63
C SER A 10 -26.45 -26.72 -3.45
N ILE A 11 -26.96 -25.65 -4.08
CA ILE A 11 -26.38 -24.31 -3.94
C ILE A 11 -27.41 -23.42 -3.27
N VAL A 12 -27.03 -22.83 -2.15
CA VAL A 12 -27.83 -21.79 -1.48
C VAL A 12 -27.31 -20.44 -1.93
N TYR A 13 -28.18 -19.64 -2.54
CA TYR A 13 -27.90 -18.24 -2.84
C TYR A 13 -28.76 -17.33 -1.98
N ARG A 14 -28.11 -16.33 -1.36
CA ARG A 14 -28.77 -15.28 -0.59
C ARG A 14 -28.32 -13.90 -1.04
N GLU A 15 -29.25 -12.97 -1.17
CA GLU A 15 -28.96 -11.59 -1.54
C GLU A 15 -29.86 -10.61 -0.79
N TRP A 16 -29.27 -9.52 -0.32
CA TRP A 16 -30.04 -8.44 0.30
C TRP A 16 -30.46 -7.44 -0.78
N ALA A 17 -31.77 -7.18 -0.90
CA ALA A 17 -32.35 -6.24 -1.86
C ALA A 17 -33.73 -5.77 -1.37
N PRO A 18 -33.80 -4.96 -0.30
CA PRO A 18 -35.05 -4.68 0.40
C PRO A 18 -36.09 -3.93 -0.43
N ASN A 19 -35.70 -3.13 -1.43
CA ASN A 19 -36.65 -2.44 -2.31
C ASN A 19 -37.30 -3.36 -3.37
N ALA A 20 -36.61 -4.43 -3.79
CA ALA A 20 -37.13 -5.33 -4.82
C ALA A 20 -38.36 -6.11 -4.32
N VAL A 21 -39.37 -6.27 -5.17
CA VAL A 21 -40.61 -7.03 -4.85
C VAL A 21 -40.47 -8.52 -5.14
N HIS A 22 -39.77 -8.86 -6.23
CA HIS A 22 -39.45 -10.22 -6.63
C HIS A 22 -37.98 -10.32 -7.03
N ALA A 23 -37.40 -11.52 -6.92
CA ALA A 23 -36.06 -11.78 -7.39
C ALA A 23 -35.96 -13.19 -8.00
N ALA A 24 -35.07 -13.36 -8.96
CA ALA A 24 -34.73 -14.64 -9.57
C ALA A 24 -33.22 -14.75 -9.77
N LEU A 25 -32.67 -15.94 -9.53
CA LEU A 25 -31.30 -16.26 -9.91
C LEU A 25 -31.30 -16.72 -11.37
N ILE A 26 -30.56 -16.03 -12.23
CA ILE A 26 -30.50 -16.35 -13.67
C ILE A 26 -29.06 -16.62 -14.08
N GLY A 27 -28.87 -17.39 -15.15
CA GLY A 27 -27.55 -17.63 -15.72
C GLY A 27 -27.58 -18.71 -16.79
N ASP A 28 -26.39 -19.14 -17.21
CA ASP A 28 -26.25 -20.17 -18.25
C ASP A 28 -26.97 -21.47 -17.83
N PHE A 29 -26.97 -21.79 -16.53
CA PHE A 29 -27.55 -23.02 -15.98
C PHE A 29 -29.08 -23.13 -16.16
N ASN A 30 -29.78 -22.01 -16.36
CA ASN A 30 -31.23 -21.98 -16.57
C ASN A 30 -31.63 -21.18 -17.82
N ASN A 31 -30.72 -21.05 -18.80
CA ASN A 31 -30.93 -20.30 -20.04
C ASN A 31 -31.40 -18.85 -19.82
N TRP A 32 -30.96 -18.23 -18.73
CA TRP A 32 -31.32 -16.86 -18.37
C TRP A 32 -32.83 -16.63 -18.15
N ASP A 33 -33.58 -17.68 -17.83
CA ASP A 33 -35.03 -17.63 -17.59
C ASP A 33 -35.37 -17.18 -16.16
N ARG A 34 -35.95 -15.99 -16.03
CA ARG A 34 -36.39 -15.39 -14.75
C ARG A 34 -37.47 -16.21 -14.03
N SER A 35 -38.21 -17.05 -14.74
CA SER A 35 -39.25 -17.90 -14.15
C SER A 35 -38.73 -19.22 -13.60
N ALA A 36 -37.53 -19.63 -14.01
CA ALA A 36 -36.99 -20.96 -13.71
C ALA A 36 -36.42 -21.09 -12.28
N THR A 37 -35.95 -20.00 -11.66
CA THR A 37 -35.31 -20.06 -10.34
C THR A 37 -35.68 -18.83 -9.49
N PRO A 38 -36.97 -18.69 -9.11
CA PRO A 38 -37.45 -17.59 -8.27
C PRO A 38 -36.90 -17.71 -6.84
N MET A 39 -36.68 -16.57 -6.20
CA MET A 39 -36.18 -16.46 -4.83
C MET A 39 -37.29 -16.03 -3.87
N LYS A 40 -37.18 -16.44 -2.61
CA LYS A 40 -38.13 -16.07 -1.55
C LYS A 40 -37.55 -14.96 -0.68
N LYS A 41 -38.27 -13.83 -0.56
CA LYS A 41 -37.92 -12.71 0.34
C LYS A 41 -38.33 -13.01 1.78
N ASN A 42 -37.47 -12.70 2.74
CA ASN A 42 -37.80 -12.71 4.17
C ASN A 42 -38.21 -11.31 4.68
N GLU A 43 -38.53 -11.19 5.97
CA GLU A 43 -38.98 -9.94 6.60
C GLU A 43 -37.91 -8.82 6.61
N PHE A 44 -36.63 -9.17 6.50
CA PHE A 44 -35.51 -8.22 6.46
C PHE A 44 -35.08 -7.82 5.04
N GLY A 45 -35.84 -8.23 4.02
CA GLY A 45 -35.54 -7.93 2.63
C GLY A 45 -34.41 -8.76 2.02
N VAL A 46 -34.09 -9.91 2.62
CA VAL A 46 -33.13 -10.88 2.08
C VAL A 46 -33.89 -11.91 1.24
N PHE A 47 -33.47 -12.07 -0.01
CA PHE A 47 -33.93 -13.12 -0.90
C PHE A 47 -33.07 -14.37 -0.76
N GLU A 48 -33.69 -15.54 -0.72
CA GLU A 48 -33.02 -16.84 -0.69
C GLU A 48 -33.58 -17.80 -1.74
N VAL A 49 -32.70 -18.60 -2.34
CA VAL A 49 -33.08 -19.79 -3.10
C VAL A 49 -32.10 -20.93 -2.83
N ARG A 50 -32.61 -22.17 -2.77
CA ARG A 50 -31.81 -23.39 -2.80
C ARG A 50 -31.98 -24.05 -4.15
N VAL A 51 -30.93 -24.04 -4.97
CA VAL A 51 -30.89 -24.74 -6.26
C VAL A 51 -30.49 -26.20 -6.00
N PRO A 52 -31.37 -27.17 -6.25
CA PRO A 52 -31.06 -28.58 -6.02
C PRO A 52 -29.96 -29.06 -6.99
N PRO A 53 -29.23 -30.13 -6.66
CA PRO A 53 -28.30 -30.75 -7.61
C PRO A 53 -29.04 -31.28 -8.84
N THR A 54 -28.30 -31.50 -9.92
CA THR A 54 -28.82 -32.16 -11.13
C THR A 54 -29.27 -33.60 -10.82
N LYS A 55 -30.05 -34.21 -11.73
CA LYS A 55 -30.46 -35.63 -11.61
C LYS A 55 -29.28 -36.60 -11.51
N SER A 56 -28.10 -36.21 -12.01
CA SER A 56 -26.86 -36.99 -11.90
C SER A 56 -26.07 -36.73 -10.61
N GLY A 57 -26.62 -35.95 -9.66
CA GLY A 57 -26.00 -35.65 -8.38
C GLY A 57 -24.79 -34.72 -8.49
N GLN A 58 -24.80 -33.80 -9.46
CA GLN A 58 -23.77 -32.75 -9.62
C GLN A 58 -24.36 -31.37 -9.27
N ALA A 59 -23.50 -30.40 -9.00
CA ALA A 59 -23.93 -29.02 -8.78
C ALA A 59 -24.68 -28.51 -10.02
N ALA A 60 -25.86 -27.91 -9.81
CA ALA A 60 -26.71 -27.45 -10.91
C ALA A 60 -26.18 -26.19 -11.61
N ILE A 61 -25.38 -25.37 -10.91
CA ILE A 61 -24.65 -24.25 -11.51
C ILE A 61 -23.22 -24.73 -11.74
N PRO A 62 -22.79 -24.93 -12.99
CA PRO A 62 -21.42 -25.36 -13.28
C PRO A 62 -20.40 -24.32 -12.83
N HIS A 63 -19.22 -24.79 -12.40
CA HIS A 63 -18.08 -23.91 -12.15
C HIS A 63 -17.79 -23.02 -13.37
N ASN A 64 -17.52 -21.74 -13.11
CA ASN A 64 -17.15 -20.73 -14.11
C ASN A 64 -18.26 -20.40 -15.16
N SER A 65 -19.48 -20.87 -14.92
CA SER A 65 -20.66 -20.43 -15.68
C SER A 65 -21.11 -19.02 -15.26
N LYS A 66 -21.74 -18.30 -16.19
CA LYS A 66 -22.24 -16.95 -15.95
C LYS A 66 -23.53 -16.98 -15.13
N ILE A 67 -23.65 -16.03 -14.20
CA ILE A 67 -24.84 -15.83 -13.38
C ILE A 67 -25.14 -14.34 -13.19
N LYS A 68 -26.39 -14.00 -12.91
CA LYS A 68 -26.85 -12.70 -12.41
C LYS A 68 -28.02 -12.89 -11.45
N ILE A 69 -28.28 -11.89 -10.62
CA ILE A 69 -29.57 -11.75 -9.96
C ILE A 69 -30.44 -10.81 -10.78
N SER A 70 -31.69 -11.21 -11.02
CA SER A 70 -32.72 -10.37 -11.62
C SER A 70 -33.68 -9.92 -10.53
N LEU A 71 -33.92 -8.62 -10.44
CA LEU A 71 -34.75 -8.00 -9.42
C LEU A 71 -35.90 -7.26 -10.09
N GLN A 72 -37.13 -7.52 -9.63
CA GLN A 72 -38.28 -6.72 -10.02
C GLN A 72 -38.45 -5.56 -9.02
N LEU A 73 -38.50 -4.34 -9.55
CA LEU A 73 -38.70 -3.12 -8.79
C LEU A 73 -40.19 -2.89 -8.51
N PRO A 74 -40.55 -2.03 -7.54
CA PRO A 74 -41.95 -1.71 -7.22
C PRO A 74 -42.75 -1.13 -8.40
N ASN A 75 -42.10 -0.51 -9.38
CA ASN A 75 -42.72 0.00 -10.60
C ASN A 75 -43.02 -1.10 -11.64
N GLY A 76 -42.62 -2.34 -11.39
CA GLY A 76 -42.81 -3.50 -12.26
C GLY A 76 -41.62 -3.83 -13.17
N ASP A 77 -40.63 -2.93 -13.29
CA ASP A 77 -39.46 -3.13 -14.15
C ASP A 77 -38.53 -4.20 -13.58
N TRP A 78 -37.82 -4.90 -14.48
CA TRP A 78 -36.78 -5.85 -14.11
C TRP A 78 -35.39 -5.27 -14.38
N ILE A 79 -34.52 -5.36 -13.39
CA ILE A 79 -33.11 -5.02 -13.50
C ILE A 79 -32.26 -6.24 -13.21
N ASP A 80 -31.16 -6.40 -13.94
CA ASP A 80 -30.18 -7.46 -13.70
C ASP A 80 -28.93 -6.86 -13.06
N ARG A 81 -28.36 -7.56 -12.07
CA ARG A 81 -27.16 -7.15 -11.31
C ARG A 81 -26.19 -8.32 -11.16
N LEU A 82 -24.91 -8.01 -11.02
CA LEU A 82 -23.93 -8.98 -10.52
C LEU A 82 -24.21 -9.19 -9.02
N PRO A 83 -24.24 -10.42 -8.49
CA PRO A 83 -24.44 -10.65 -7.06
C PRO A 83 -23.44 -9.85 -6.22
N ALA A 84 -23.89 -9.14 -5.18
CA ALA A 84 -23.03 -8.23 -4.40
C ALA A 84 -21.86 -8.97 -3.71
N TRP A 85 -22.05 -10.27 -3.48
CA TRP A 85 -21.12 -11.18 -2.81
C TRP A 85 -20.43 -12.15 -3.79
N ILE A 86 -20.37 -11.81 -5.08
CA ILE A 86 -19.73 -12.65 -6.09
C ILE A 86 -18.21 -12.74 -5.85
N LYS A 87 -17.66 -13.94 -5.99
CA LYS A 87 -16.22 -14.22 -5.76
C LYS A 87 -15.33 -14.03 -6.99
N TYR A 88 -15.93 -13.93 -8.18
CA TYR A 88 -15.21 -13.74 -9.43
C TYR A 88 -16.12 -13.17 -10.50
N VAL A 89 -15.59 -12.23 -11.27
CA VAL A 89 -16.25 -11.65 -12.45
C VAL A 89 -15.25 -11.66 -13.60
N THR A 90 -15.71 -11.51 -14.84
CA THR A 90 -14.82 -11.43 -16.01
C THR A 90 -15.39 -10.45 -17.03
N GLN A 91 -14.54 -9.86 -17.86
CA GLN A 91 -14.95 -8.99 -18.96
C GLN A 91 -14.41 -9.55 -20.28
N ASP A 92 -15.26 -9.54 -21.31
CA ASP A 92 -14.87 -9.81 -22.69
C ASP A 92 -15.23 -8.60 -23.56
N LEU A 93 -14.22 -7.75 -23.79
CA LEU A 93 -14.37 -6.50 -24.54
C LEU A 93 -14.77 -6.72 -26.00
N SER A 94 -14.62 -7.93 -26.55
CA SER A 94 -15.11 -8.24 -27.90
C SER A 94 -16.63 -8.42 -27.95
N VAL A 95 -17.27 -8.64 -26.80
CA VAL A 95 -18.71 -8.87 -26.66
C VAL A 95 -19.41 -7.69 -26.00
N SER A 96 -18.89 -7.22 -24.86
CA SER A 96 -19.50 -6.15 -24.07
C SER A 96 -18.48 -5.43 -23.19
N PRO A 97 -18.64 -4.11 -22.96
CA PRO A 97 -17.88 -3.42 -21.93
C PRO A 97 -18.32 -3.79 -20.50
N ALA A 98 -19.46 -4.47 -20.32
CA ALA A 98 -19.93 -4.89 -18.99
C ALA A 98 -19.22 -6.17 -18.51
N TYR A 99 -19.19 -6.35 -17.19
CA TYR A 99 -18.69 -7.56 -16.56
C TYR A 99 -19.78 -8.64 -16.45
N ASP A 100 -19.34 -9.89 -16.42
CA ASP A 100 -20.15 -11.05 -16.12
C ASP A 100 -19.71 -11.70 -14.82
N ALA A 101 -20.65 -11.96 -13.91
CA ALA A 101 -20.39 -12.72 -12.70
C ALA A 101 -20.22 -14.21 -13.00
N ARG A 102 -19.20 -14.81 -12.39
CA ARG A 102 -18.84 -16.22 -12.58
C ARG A 102 -19.03 -16.99 -11.28
N PHE A 103 -19.74 -18.11 -11.35
CA PHE A 103 -19.83 -19.00 -10.20
C PHE A 103 -18.47 -19.69 -9.96
N TRP A 104 -17.67 -19.12 -9.05
CA TRP A 104 -16.34 -19.63 -8.73
C TRP A 104 -16.40 -20.71 -7.66
N ASN A 105 -16.32 -21.97 -8.09
CA ASN A 105 -16.33 -23.15 -7.24
C ASN A 105 -15.52 -24.27 -7.93
N PRO A 106 -14.20 -24.08 -8.11
CA PRO A 106 -13.37 -25.03 -8.85
C PRO A 106 -13.49 -26.45 -8.28
N PRO A 107 -13.32 -27.50 -9.10
CA PRO A 107 -13.25 -28.88 -8.60
C PRO A 107 -12.05 -29.05 -7.67
N ALA A 108 -12.06 -30.09 -6.83
CA ALA A 108 -11.00 -30.33 -5.85
C ALA A 108 -9.58 -30.42 -6.46
N SER A 109 -9.47 -30.86 -7.72
CA SER A 109 -8.21 -30.93 -8.47
C SER A 109 -7.65 -29.57 -8.90
N GLU A 110 -8.48 -28.54 -8.96
CA GLU A 110 -8.12 -27.19 -9.42
C GLU A 110 -8.13 -26.16 -8.27
N ARG A 111 -8.62 -26.54 -7.08
CA ARG A 111 -8.55 -25.72 -5.88
C ARG A 111 -7.11 -25.64 -5.40
N TYR A 112 -6.63 -24.42 -5.19
CA TYR A 112 -5.36 -24.19 -4.54
C TYR A 112 -5.39 -24.68 -3.09
N GLN A 113 -4.32 -25.35 -2.67
CA GLN A 113 -4.09 -25.75 -1.29
C GLN A 113 -2.86 -25.01 -0.79
N PHE A 114 -3.04 -24.17 0.22
CA PHE A 114 -1.95 -23.47 0.90
C PHE A 114 -0.98 -24.48 1.52
N LYS A 115 0.30 -24.28 1.29
CA LYS A 115 1.39 -25.17 1.72
C LYS A 115 2.23 -24.56 2.83
N ASN A 116 2.25 -23.22 2.92
CA ASN A 116 3.07 -22.49 3.87
C ASN A 116 2.19 -21.87 4.97
N PRO A 117 2.67 -21.83 6.21
CA PRO A 117 2.00 -21.07 7.27
C PRO A 117 2.20 -19.57 7.04
N ARG A 118 1.27 -18.77 7.56
CA ARG A 118 1.45 -17.32 7.66
C ARG A 118 2.73 -17.00 8.44
N PRO A 119 3.54 -16.02 8.00
CA PRO A 119 4.69 -15.56 8.76
C PRO A 119 4.24 -14.87 10.06
N LYS A 120 5.15 -14.79 11.02
CA LYS A 120 4.92 -14.00 12.25
C LYS A 120 4.96 -12.50 11.93
N LYS A 121 4.23 -11.71 12.71
CA LYS A 121 4.31 -10.25 12.69
C LYS A 121 5.76 -9.82 12.95
N PRO A 122 6.42 -9.11 12.02
CA PRO A 122 7.79 -8.66 12.23
C PRO A 122 7.81 -7.50 13.24
N GLU A 123 8.94 -7.35 13.96
CA GLU A 123 9.12 -6.26 14.94
C GLU A 123 9.07 -4.88 14.28
N SER A 124 9.66 -4.77 13.08
CA SER A 124 9.57 -3.61 12.20
C SER A 124 9.11 -4.03 10.80
N ILE A 125 8.30 -3.19 10.16
CA ILE A 125 7.79 -3.43 8.81
C ILE A 125 8.59 -2.63 7.78
N ARG A 126 9.10 -3.34 6.77
CA ARG A 126 9.69 -2.81 5.54
C ARG A 126 8.78 -3.26 4.42
N VAL A 127 7.90 -2.36 4.02
CA VAL A 127 6.78 -2.60 3.11
C VAL A 127 7.21 -2.31 1.66
N TYR A 128 7.02 -3.29 0.79
CA TYR A 128 7.07 -3.11 -0.66
C TYR A 128 5.64 -2.97 -1.19
N GLU A 129 5.25 -1.75 -1.55
CA GLU A 129 3.96 -1.44 -2.14
C GLU A 129 3.99 -1.77 -3.64
N ALA A 130 3.02 -2.54 -4.12
CA ALA A 130 3.00 -3.03 -5.50
C ALA A 130 1.60 -3.17 -6.07
N HIS A 131 1.52 -3.06 -7.39
CA HIS A 131 0.33 -3.27 -8.21
C HIS A 131 0.62 -4.32 -9.30
N VAL A 132 0.04 -5.51 -9.15
CA VAL A 132 0.32 -6.69 -10.01
C VAL A 132 0.27 -6.36 -11.50
N GLY A 133 -0.72 -5.60 -11.96
CA GLY A 133 -0.92 -5.33 -13.39
C GLY A 133 0.19 -4.52 -14.07
N ILE A 134 1.05 -3.81 -13.33
CA ILE A 134 2.13 -2.99 -13.89
C ILE A 134 3.52 -3.56 -13.60
N SER A 135 3.62 -4.66 -12.86
CA SER A 135 4.87 -5.26 -12.37
C SER A 135 5.63 -6.08 -13.44
N SER A 136 5.74 -5.52 -14.64
CA SER A 136 6.42 -6.12 -15.80
C SER A 136 6.92 -5.04 -16.74
N PRO A 137 8.00 -5.25 -17.52
CA PRO A 137 8.42 -4.31 -18.56
C PRO A 137 7.51 -4.32 -19.80
N GLU A 138 6.62 -5.30 -19.91
CA GLU A 138 5.73 -5.48 -21.06
C GLU A 138 4.60 -4.44 -21.09
N LEU A 139 4.16 -4.06 -22.29
CA LEU A 139 3.10 -3.06 -22.50
C LEU A 139 1.69 -3.66 -22.39
N ARG A 140 1.42 -4.38 -21.30
CA ARG A 140 0.14 -5.03 -21.02
C ARG A 140 -0.07 -5.20 -19.52
N VAL A 141 -1.28 -5.60 -19.15
CA VAL A 141 -1.54 -6.05 -17.78
C VAL A 141 -0.74 -7.33 -17.49
N SER A 142 0.07 -7.32 -16.43
CA SER A 142 0.76 -8.51 -15.92
C SER A 142 -0.14 -9.35 -15.00
N THR A 143 0.25 -10.59 -14.75
CA THR A 143 -0.56 -11.60 -14.07
C THR A 143 -0.05 -11.91 -12.67
N TYR A 144 -0.91 -12.50 -11.84
CA TYR A 144 -0.51 -13.00 -10.52
C TYR A 144 0.66 -13.98 -10.61
N LYS A 145 0.66 -14.92 -11.58
CA LYS A 145 1.76 -15.88 -11.76
C LYS A 145 3.08 -15.21 -12.13
N GLU A 146 3.04 -14.18 -12.96
CA GLU A 146 4.23 -13.41 -13.32
C GLU A 146 4.77 -12.65 -12.11
N PHE A 147 3.90 -12.04 -11.32
CA PHE A 147 4.30 -11.40 -10.06
C PHE A 147 4.93 -12.41 -9.08
N THR A 148 4.28 -13.57 -8.88
CA THR A 148 4.80 -14.66 -8.05
C THR A 148 6.20 -15.08 -8.47
N LYS A 149 6.40 -15.27 -9.78
CA LYS A 149 7.67 -15.77 -10.32
C LYS A 149 8.78 -14.71 -10.32
N ASN A 150 8.45 -13.47 -10.67
CA ASN A 150 9.46 -12.45 -10.99
C ASN A 150 9.64 -11.43 -9.86
N MET A 151 8.56 -11.01 -9.21
CA MET A 151 8.60 -9.96 -8.18
C MET A 151 8.90 -10.50 -6.79
N LEU A 152 8.30 -11.62 -6.37
CA LEU A 152 8.55 -12.14 -5.01
C LEU A 152 10.03 -12.42 -4.72
N PRO A 153 10.82 -13.07 -5.61
CA PRO A 153 12.24 -13.25 -5.39
C PRO A 153 12.99 -11.92 -5.27
N ARG A 154 12.63 -10.93 -6.10
CA ARG A 154 13.23 -9.59 -6.08
C ARG A 154 12.95 -8.87 -4.77
N ILE A 155 11.70 -8.85 -4.31
CA ILE A 155 11.27 -8.19 -3.07
C ILE A 155 12.01 -8.78 -1.86
N ARG A 156 12.08 -10.12 -1.80
CA ARG A 156 12.86 -10.83 -0.78
C ARG A 156 14.33 -10.44 -0.81
N ASP A 157 14.93 -10.44 -1.99
CA ASP A 157 16.35 -10.16 -2.20
C ASP A 157 16.73 -8.71 -1.85
N LEU A 158 15.78 -7.78 -2.00
CA LEU A 158 15.90 -6.39 -1.54
C LEU A 158 15.73 -6.22 -0.02
N GLY A 159 15.34 -7.26 0.72
CA GLY A 159 15.26 -7.25 2.19
C GLY A 159 13.94 -6.74 2.77
N TYR A 160 12.91 -6.53 1.94
CA TYR A 160 11.55 -6.23 2.41
C TYR A 160 10.93 -7.47 3.06
N ASN A 161 10.11 -7.26 4.09
CA ASN A 161 9.44 -8.33 4.84
C ASN A 161 7.91 -8.23 4.82
N VAL A 162 7.37 -7.18 4.22
CA VAL A 162 5.93 -6.98 4.00
C VAL A 162 5.70 -6.57 2.56
N ILE A 163 4.65 -7.07 1.92
CA ILE A 163 4.12 -6.58 0.65
C ILE A 163 2.78 -5.91 0.91
N GLN A 164 2.59 -4.69 0.42
CA GLN A 164 1.27 -4.06 0.34
C GLN A 164 0.75 -4.26 -1.10
N LEU A 165 -0.25 -5.14 -1.28
CA LEU A 165 -0.86 -5.41 -2.58
C LEU A 165 -2.05 -4.49 -2.82
N MET A 166 -1.90 -3.62 -3.82
CA MET A 166 -2.94 -2.71 -4.28
C MET A 166 -3.81 -3.35 -5.36
N ALA A 167 -4.99 -2.75 -5.58
CA ALA A 167 -5.87 -3.05 -6.71
C ALA A 167 -6.31 -4.52 -6.85
N ILE A 168 -6.42 -5.25 -5.73
CA ILE A 168 -6.85 -6.66 -5.75
C ILE A 168 -8.37 -6.78 -5.77
N MET A 169 -9.09 -5.97 -4.99
CA MET A 169 -10.56 -5.92 -5.06
C MET A 169 -10.96 -5.45 -6.46
N GLU A 170 -11.92 -6.15 -7.07
CA GLU A 170 -12.23 -5.95 -8.48
C GLU A 170 -12.84 -4.56 -8.75
N HIS A 171 -12.29 -3.91 -9.78
CA HIS A 171 -12.59 -2.55 -10.18
C HIS A 171 -12.68 -2.48 -11.71
N ALA A 172 -13.77 -1.96 -12.25
CA ALA A 172 -14.00 -1.94 -13.70
C ALA A 172 -13.12 -0.90 -14.42
N TYR A 173 -12.75 0.18 -13.74
CA TYR A 173 -11.91 1.23 -14.29
C TYR A 173 -10.44 1.02 -13.91
N TYR A 174 -9.64 0.45 -14.82
CA TYR A 174 -8.24 0.10 -14.54
C TYR A 174 -7.39 1.31 -14.11
N ALA A 175 -7.64 2.48 -14.70
CA ALA A 175 -6.94 3.72 -14.34
C ALA A 175 -7.37 4.33 -12.99
N SER A 176 -8.35 3.75 -12.30
CA SER A 176 -8.62 4.09 -10.88
C SER A 176 -7.53 3.58 -9.94
N PHE A 177 -6.59 2.78 -10.44
CA PHE A 177 -5.53 2.16 -9.65
C PHE A 177 -6.03 1.27 -8.50
N GLY A 178 -7.26 0.77 -8.63
CA GLY A 178 -7.90 -0.05 -7.61
C GLY A 178 -8.83 0.72 -6.66
N TYR A 179 -8.97 2.04 -6.78
CA TYR A 179 -9.79 2.80 -5.83
C TYR A 179 -11.28 2.79 -6.15
N GLN A 180 -11.69 2.55 -7.39
CA GLN A 180 -13.11 2.51 -7.76
C GLN A 180 -13.66 1.07 -7.75
N ILE A 181 -13.88 0.53 -6.54
CA ILE A 181 -14.30 -0.87 -6.36
C ILE A 181 -15.72 -1.11 -6.88
N ASN A 182 -15.88 -2.21 -7.60
CA ASN A 182 -17.14 -2.71 -8.14
C ASN A 182 -17.62 -3.95 -7.38
N ASN A 183 -16.76 -4.96 -7.24
CA ASN A 183 -17.12 -6.26 -6.66
C ASN A 183 -16.18 -6.60 -5.50
N PHE A 184 -16.63 -6.29 -4.28
CA PHE A 184 -15.79 -6.29 -3.08
C PHE A 184 -15.23 -7.67 -2.70
N PHE A 185 -15.90 -8.75 -3.07
CA PHE A 185 -15.50 -10.12 -2.78
C PHE A 185 -14.78 -10.82 -3.96
N ALA A 186 -14.55 -10.10 -5.06
CA ALA A 186 -13.89 -10.65 -6.23
C ALA A 186 -12.44 -10.17 -6.31
N ALA A 187 -11.52 -11.12 -6.47
CA ALA A 187 -10.16 -10.80 -6.89
C ALA A 187 -10.19 -10.35 -8.36
N SER A 188 -9.47 -9.27 -8.65
CA SER A 188 -9.41 -8.65 -9.97
C SER A 188 -8.99 -9.64 -11.05
N SER A 189 -9.93 -9.91 -11.95
CA SER A 189 -9.82 -10.94 -12.99
C SER A 189 -8.80 -10.63 -14.06
N ARG A 190 -8.36 -9.36 -14.16
CA ARG A 190 -7.33 -8.95 -15.13
C ARG A 190 -6.00 -9.66 -14.91
N TYR A 191 -5.70 -10.05 -13.68
CA TYR A 191 -4.40 -10.63 -13.34
C TYR A 191 -4.44 -12.16 -13.33
N GLY A 192 -5.62 -12.77 -13.38
CA GLY A 192 -5.82 -14.21 -13.34
C GLY A 192 -6.96 -14.64 -12.42
N PRO A 193 -7.26 -15.94 -12.36
CA PRO A 193 -8.27 -16.50 -11.48
C PRO A 193 -7.88 -16.40 -9.99
N PRO A 194 -8.86 -16.49 -9.06
CA PRO A 194 -8.64 -16.48 -7.61
C PRO A 194 -7.55 -17.43 -7.10
N GLU A 195 -7.40 -18.59 -7.73
CA GLU A 195 -6.41 -19.60 -7.32
C GLU A 195 -4.96 -19.12 -7.55
N ASP A 196 -4.72 -18.25 -8.55
CA ASP A 196 -3.40 -17.69 -8.82
C ASP A 196 -3.01 -16.63 -7.77
N LEU A 197 -3.99 -15.89 -7.21
CA LEU A 197 -3.75 -14.99 -6.08
C LEU A 197 -3.43 -15.78 -4.80
N LYS A 198 -4.12 -16.89 -4.54
CA LYS A 198 -3.78 -17.78 -3.43
C LYS A 198 -2.36 -18.31 -3.55
N GLU A 199 -1.95 -18.70 -4.77
CA GLU A 199 -0.57 -19.13 -5.05
C GLU A 199 0.45 -18.01 -4.78
N LEU A 200 0.14 -16.78 -5.15
CA LEU A 200 0.99 -15.62 -4.88
C LEU A 200 1.20 -15.43 -3.36
N VAL A 201 0.11 -15.36 -2.59
CA VAL A 201 0.17 -15.16 -1.14
C VAL A 201 0.92 -16.32 -0.47
N ASP A 202 0.59 -17.57 -0.82
CA ASP A 202 1.26 -18.75 -0.26
C ASP A 202 2.76 -18.79 -0.57
N THR A 203 3.14 -18.38 -1.79
CA THR A 203 4.55 -18.33 -2.18
C THR A 203 5.30 -17.24 -1.42
N ALA A 204 4.68 -16.09 -1.19
CA ALA A 204 5.25 -15.02 -0.35
C ALA A 204 5.43 -15.50 1.10
N HIS A 205 4.44 -16.22 1.65
CA HIS A 205 4.54 -16.86 2.97
C HIS A 205 5.69 -17.87 3.05
N GLY A 206 5.89 -18.69 2.02
CA GLY A 206 7.04 -19.60 1.91
C GLY A 206 8.41 -18.89 1.87
N MET A 207 8.41 -17.57 1.58
CA MET A 207 9.59 -16.71 1.65
C MET A 207 9.69 -15.93 2.98
N GLY A 208 8.74 -16.11 3.91
CA GLY A 208 8.68 -15.39 5.17
C GLY A 208 8.17 -13.95 5.05
N ILE A 209 7.45 -13.63 3.97
CA ILE A 209 6.96 -12.28 3.67
C ILE A 209 5.48 -12.18 4.03
N VAL A 210 5.15 -11.20 4.88
CA VAL A 210 3.77 -10.80 5.21
C VAL A 210 3.13 -10.16 3.97
N VAL A 211 1.87 -10.48 3.67
CA VAL A 211 1.13 -9.86 2.56
C VAL A 211 -0.09 -9.13 3.09
N LEU A 212 -0.12 -7.81 2.93
CA LEU A 212 -1.26 -6.96 3.27
C LEU A 212 -2.07 -6.66 2.01
N LEU A 213 -3.39 -6.59 2.17
CA LEU A 213 -4.31 -6.18 1.12
C LEU A 213 -4.68 -4.71 1.30
N ASP A 214 -4.79 -3.98 0.20
CA ASP A 214 -5.43 -2.67 0.21
C ASP A 214 -6.96 -2.82 0.21
N VAL A 215 -7.60 -2.30 1.27
CA VAL A 215 -9.05 -2.37 1.49
C VAL A 215 -9.65 -0.99 1.30
N VAL A 216 -10.46 -0.86 0.26
CA VAL A 216 -11.17 0.36 -0.06
C VAL A 216 -12.60 0.25 0.46
N HIS A 217 -12.78 0.51 1.75
CA HIS A 217 -14.10 0.57 2.39
C HIS A 217 -14.59 2.01 2.61
N SER A 218 -13.84 3.01 2.14
CA SER A 218 -14.21 4.42 2.21
C SER A 218 -15.34 4.81 1.25
N HIS A 219 -15.41 4.15 0.09
CA HIS A 219 -16.39 4.41 -0.95
C HIS A 219 -16.55 3.21 -1.90
N ALA A 220 -17.50 3.32 -2.84
CA ALA A 220 -17.67 2.37 -3.93
C ALA A 220 -17.84 3.09 -5.28
N SER A 221 -17.52 2.38 -6.37
CA SER A 221 -17.77 2.86 -7.73
C SER A 221 -19.24 3.21 -7.94
N LYS A 222 -19.50 4.30 -8.68
CA LYS A 222 -20.87 4.66 -9.12
C LYS A 222 -21.40 3.81 -10.27
N ASN A 223 -20.62 2.85 -10.79
CA ASN A 223 -21.08 1.98 -11.87
C ASN A 223 -22.24 1.08 -11.39
N VAL A 224 -23.41 1.27 -12.01
CA VAL A 224 -24.67 0.57 -11.69
C VAL A 224 -24.73 -0.84 -12.30
N LEU A 225 -24.09 -1.06 -13.45
CA LEU A 225 -24.19 -2.33 -14.18
C LEU A 225 -23.29 -3.41 -13.57
N ASP A 226 -22.07 -3.01 -13.20
CA ASP A 226 -21.02 -3.94 -12.78
C ASP A 226 -20.70 -3.87 -11.29
N GLY A 227 -21.35 -2.98 -10.54
CA GLY A 227 -21.01 -2.66 -9.15
C GLY A 227 -22.21 -2.63 -8.21
N LEU A 228 -21.94 -2.12 -7.00
CA LEU A 228 -22.90 -2.09 -5.89
C LEU A 228 -23.89 -0.92 -5.96
N ASN A 229 -23.65 0.06 -6.85
CA ASN A 229 -24.50 1.24 -6.98
C ASN A 229 -25.90 0.89 -7.49
N GLU A 230 -26.95 1.47 -6.89
CA GLU A 230 -28.35 1.24 -7.26
C GLU A 230 -28.71 -0.25 -7.43
N PHE A 231 -28.17 -1.08 -6.53
CA PHE A 231 -28.26 -2.53 -6.60
C PHE A 231 -29.72 -2.99 -6.57
N ASP A 232 -30.53 -2.54 -5.62
CA ASP A 232 -31.97 -2.81 -5.55
C ASP A 232 -32.85 -1.73 -6.22
N GLY A 233 -32.25 -0.91 -7.08
CA GLY A 233 -32.90 0.21 -7.77
C GLY A 233 -33.08 1.47 -6.92
N THR A 234 -32.55 1.51 -5.69
CA THR A 234 -32.51 2.71 -4.86
C THR A 234 -31.09 3.25 -4.72
N ASP A 235 -30.96 4.55 -4.48
CA ASP A 235 -29.66 5.14 -4.19
C ASP A 235 -29.16 4.85 -2.76
N HIS A 236 -29.96 4.27 -1.87
CA HIS A 236 -29.69 4.28 -0.43
C HIS A 236 -29.74 2.91 0.26
N GLN A 237 -29.52 1.83 -0.50
CA GLN A 237 -29.40 0.49 0.06
C GLN A 237 -28.09 0.34 0.86
N TYR A 238 -26.95 0.24 0.16
CA TYR A 238 -25.64 0.14 0.79
C TYR A 238 -25.05 1.51 1.19
N PHE A 239 -25.65 2.58 0.68
CA PHE A 239 -25.11 3.93 0.72
C PHE A 239 -26.08 4.88 1.41
N HIS A 240 -25.63 6.07 1.78
CA HIS A 240 -26.56 7.13 2.15
C HIS A 240 -27.36 7.63 0.93
N ALA A 241 -28.54 8.21 1.19
CA ALA A 241 -29.35 8.84 0.15
C ALA A 241 -28.82 10.24 -0.23
N GLY A 242 -29.09 10.66 -1.47
CA GLY A 242 -28.86 12.04 -1.91
C GLY A 242 -27.39 12.47 -1.81
N ALA A 243 -27.15 13.73 -1.42
CA ALA A 243 -25.81 14.32 -1.36
C ALA A 243 -24.89 13.62 -0.33
N LYS A 244 -25.41 13.20 0.82
CA LYS A 244 -24.62 12.48 1.85
C LYS A 244 -24.03 11.17 1.30
N GLY A 245 -24.68 10.56 0.31
CA GLY A 245 -24.24 9.32 -0.32
C GLY A 245 -23.28 9.47 -1.48
N ARG A 246 -22.74 10.66 -1.75
CA ARG A 246 -21.91 10.96 -2.92
C ARG A 246 -20.63 11.67 -2.51
N HIS A 247 -19.50 11.18 -3.01
CA HIS A 247 -18.20 11.83 -2.84
C HIS A 247 -17.90 12.68 -4.08
N GLU A 248 -18.08 13.99 -4.02
CA GLU A 248 -18.03 14.87 -5.21
C GLU A 248 -16.67 14.85 -5.93
N LEU A 249 -15.57 14.83 -5.18
CA LEU A 249 -14.21 14.86 -5.76
C LEU A 249 -13.83 13.55 -6.44
N TRP A 250 -14.33 12.41 -5.92
CA TRP A 250 -14.00 11.08 -6.44
C TRP A 250 -15.07 10.53 -7.37
N ASP A 251 -16.22 11.19 -7.47
CA ASP A 251 -17.35 10.79 -8.31
C ASP A 251 -17.85 9.37 -7.97
N SER A 252 -18.00 9.12 -6.66
CA SER A 252 -18.23 7.79 -6.05
C SER A 252 -19.40 7.78 -5.05
N ARG A 253 -19.78 6.59 -4.57
CA ARG A 253 -20.82 6.37 -3.56
C ARG A 253 -20.25 6.17 -2.16
N LEU A 254 -20.90 6.73 -1.13
CA LEU A 254 -20.47 6.64 0.27
C LEU A 254 -21.38 5.72 1.09
N PHE A 255 -20.76 4.77 1.79
CA PHE A 255 -21.45 3.74 2.57
C PHE A 255 -22.30 4.34 3.70
N ASN A 256 -23.40 3.66 4.02
CA ASN A 256 -24.16 3.91 5.24
C ASN A 256 -23.68 2.96 6.34
N TYR A 257 -22.61 3.36 7.04
CA TYR A 257 -21.96 2.52 8.07
C TYR A 257 -22.89 2.20 9.25
N GLY A 258 -23.92 3.02 9.50
CA GLY A 258 -24.92 2.77 10.54
C GLY A 258 -25.87 1.59 10.25
N HIS A 259 -25.90 1.07 9.02
CA HIS A 259 -26.83 0.00 8.64
C HIS A 259 -26.25 -1.40 8.90
N HIS A 260 -27.02 -2.27 9.58
CA HIS A 260 -26.57 -3.61 9.98
C HIS A 260 -26.09 -4.50 8.82
N GLU A 261 -26.77 -4.49 7.68
CA GLU A 261 -26.33 -5.28 6.52
C GLU A 261 -25.10 -4.68 5.81
N VAL A 262 -24.83 -3.38 5.95
CA VAL A 262 -23.60 -2.75 5.48
C VAL A 262 -22.44 -3.15 6.39
N LEU A 263 -22.63 -3.11 7.70
CA LEU A 263 -21.65 -3.66 8.66
C LEU A 263 -21.37 -5.14 8.38
N ARG A 264 -22.42 -5.95 8.17
CA ARG A 264 -22.26 -7.36 7.81
C ARG A 264 -21.43 -7.51 6.53
N PHE A 265 -21.72 -6.72 5.50
CA PHE A 265 -21.01 -6.74 4.22
C PHE A 265 -19.52 -6.43 4.41
N LEU A 266 -19.18 -5.29 5.01
CA LEU A 266 -17.80 -4.83 5.15
C LEU A 266 -16.98 -5.69 6.13
N LEU A 267 -17.54 -6.06 7.30
CA LEU A 267 -16.84 -6.91 8.27
C LEU A 267 -16.63 -8.34 7.73
N SER A 268 -17.61 -8.88 7.01
CA SER A 268 -17.45 -10.19 6.35
C SER A 268 -16.45 -10.11 5.20
N ASN A 269 -16.31 -8.96 4.55
CA ASN A 269 -15.31 -8.75 3.50
C ASN A 269 -13.89 -8.86 4.05
N LEU A 270 -13.62 -8.21 5.18
CA LEU A 270 -12.33 -8.34 5.87
C LEU A 270 -12.04 -9.80 6.21
N ARG A 271 -13.00 -10.50 6.84
CA ARG A 271 -12.86 -11.92 7.18
C ARG A 271 -12.67 -12.81 5.95
N PHE A 272 -13.35 -12.50 4.84
CA PHE A 272 -13.23 -13.24 3.58
C PHE A 272 -11.80 -13.18 3.04
N TRP A 273 -11.18 -12.00 3.00
CA TRP A 273 -9.81 -11.85 2.51
C TRP A 273 -8.79 -12.52 3.44
N MET A 274 -9.00 -12.50 4.76
CA MET A 274 -8.17 -13.23 5.72
C MET A 274 -8.32 -14.75 5.56
N ASP A 275 -9.54 -15.28 5.46
CA ASP A 275 -9.78 -16.73 5.48
C ASP A 275 -9.54 -17.41 4.12
N GLU A 276 -9.90 -16.76 3.00
CA GLU A 276 -9.91 -17.42 1.69
C GLU A 276 -8.60 -17.22 0.93
N TYR A 277 -7.92 -16.10 1.17
CA TYR A 277 -6.66 -15.74 0.49
C TYR A 277 -5.46 -15.66 1.43
N HIS A 278 -5.68 -15.80 2.74
CA HIS A 278 -4.62 -15.79 3.76
C HIS A 278 -3.83 -14.48 3.84
N PHE A 279 -4.40 -13.33 3.45
CA PHE A 279 -3.76 -12.03 3.71
C PHE A 279 -3.51 -11.83 5.21
N ASP A 280 -2.41 -11.18 5.57
CA ASP A 280 -1.92 -10.98 6.94
C ASP A 280 -2.38 -9.66 7.58
N GLY A 281 -3.29 -8.97 6.90
CA GLY A 281 -3.86 -7.71 7.34
C GLY A 281 -4.08 -6.78 6.18
N PHE A 282 -4.26 -5.50 6.51
CA PHE A 282 -4.82 -4.53 5.57
C PHE A 282 -4.21 -3.15 5.71
N ARG A 283 -4.14 -2.44 4.58
CA ARG A 283 -4.22 -0.98 4.59
C ARG A 283 -5.66 -0.58 4.30
N PHE A 284 -6.24 0.27 5.14
CA PHE A 284 -7.53 0.88 4.92
C PHE A 284 -7.29 2.21 4.21
N ASP A 285 -7.85 2.32 3.01
CA ASP A 285 -7.61 3.44 2.11
C ASP A 285 -8.66 4.55 2.27
N GLY A 286 -8.24 5.81 2.19
CA GLY A 286 -9.13 6.96 2.34
C GLY A 286 -9.77 7.08 3.73
N VAL A 287 -9.08 6.71 4.82
CA VAL A 287 -9.61 6.78 6.19
C VAL A 287 -9.99 8.23 6.56
N THR A 288 -9.24 9.22 6.07
CA THR A 288 -9.62 10.65 6.23
C THR A 288 -11.03 10.93 5.68
N SER A 289 -11.38 10.35 4.53
CA SER A 289 -12.70 10.53 3.92
C SER A 289 -13.80 9.87 4.77
N MET A 290 -13.48 8.76 5.43
CA MET A 290 -14.40 8.06 6.33
C MET A 290 -14.67 8.84 7.62
N MET A 291 -13.63 9.37 8.26
CA MET A 291 -13.73 9.91 9.62
C MET A 291 -14.47 11.25 9.69
N TYR A 292 -14.56 11.99 8.58
CA TYR A 292 -15.16 13.33 8.57
C TYR A 292 -16.21 13.49 7.47
N THR A 293 -17.30 14.19 7.78
CA THR A 293 -18.38 14.49 6.83
C THR A 293 -17.96 15.44 5.71
N HIS A 294 -16.87 16.19 5.90
CA HIS A 294 -16.24 17.02 4.85
C HIS A 294 -15.13 16.26 4.10
N HIS A 295 -14.84 15.02 4.48
CA HIS A 295 -13.89 14.11 3.84
C HIS A 295 -12.45 14.65 3.72
N GLY A 296 -12.08 15.63 4.54
CA GLY A 296 -10.83 16.38 4.42
C GLY A 296 -10.75 17.34 3.22
N ILE A 297 -11.79 17.43 2.38
CA ILE A 297 -11.79 18.27 1.18
C ILE A 297 -11.81 19.75 1.59
N GLY A 298 -10.88 20.53 1.04
CA GLY A 298 -10.77 21.96 1.32
C GLY A 298 -10.54 22.30 2.80
N THR A 299 -10.16 21.31 3.62
CA THR A 299 -10.02 21.44 5.06
C THR A 299 -8.55 21.27 5.44
N GLY A 300 -8.01 22.23 6.20
CA GLY A 300 -6.68 22.12 6.77
C GLY A 300 -6.74 21.50 8.17
N PHE A 301 -5.71 20.73 8.52
CA PHE A 301 -5.50 20.22 9.88
C PHE A 301 -4.26 20.88 10.47
N SER A 302 -4.47 21.83 11.36
CA SER A 302 -3.38 22.57 12.03
C SER A 302 -2.79 21.81 13.22
N GLY A 303 -3.47 20.74 13.65
CA GLY A 303 -3.18 20.03 14.89
C GLY A 303 -4.03 20.52 16.07
N GLY A 304 -4.96 21.45 15.84
CA GLY A 304 -5.92 21.90 16.85
C GLY A 304 -6.99 20.84 17.10
N TYR A 305 -7.17 20.40 18.35
CA TYR A 305 -7.99 19.20 18.63
C TYR A 305 -9.49 19.37 18.31
N HIS A 306 -9.96 20.61 18.22
CA HIS A 306 -11.32 20.92 17.76
C HIS A 306 -11.60 20.57 16.29
N GLU A 307 -10.54 20.37 15.48
CA GLU A 307 -10.64 19.94 14.08
C GLU A 307 -10.87 18.42 13.97
N TYR A 308 -10.40 17.66 14.97
CA TYR A 308 -10.51 16.19 15.03
C TYR A 308 -11.73 15.71 15.81
N PHE A 309 -12.21 16.52 16.75
CA PHE A 309 -13.31 16.16 17.64
C PHE A 309 -14.39 17.24 17.57
N GLY A 310 -15.52 16.90 16.95
CA GLY A 310 -16.63 17.83 16.81
C GLY A 310 -17.74 17.28 15.91
N PRO A 311 -18.73 18.12 15.57
CA PRO A 311 -19.89 17.71 14.77
C PRO A 311 -19.58 17.25 13.34
N SER A 312 -18.36 17.49 12.86
CA SER A 312 -17.89 17.03 11.54
C SER A 312 -17.40 15.59 11.54
N VAL A 313 -17.23 14.95 12.70
CA VAL A 313 -16.82 13.55 12.79
C VAL A 313 -17.99 12.66 12.37
N ASP A 314 -17.73 11.69 11.50
CA ASP A 314 -18.69 10.66 11.15
C ASP A 314 -18.63 9.53 12.20
N GLU A 315 -19.52 9.60 13.18
CA GLU A 315 -19.59 8.61 14.27
C GLU A 315 -19.88 7.19 13.76
N GLU A 316 -20.65 7.03 12.68
CA GLU A 316 -20.99 5.72 12.13
C GLU A 316 -19.76 5.06 11.49
N ALA A 317 -18.98 5.84 10.74
CA ALA A 317 -17.72 5.38 10.15
C ALA A 317 -16.68 5.05 11.24
N MET A 318 -16.57 5.89 12.28
CA MET A 318 -15.67 5.64 13.41
C MET A 318 -16.01 4.34 14.13
N VAL A 319 -17.29 4.09 14.41
CA VAL A 319 -17.73 2.83 15.02
C VAL A 319 -17.42 1.63 14.12
N TYR A 320 -17.64 1.74 12.81
CA TYR A 320 -17.26 0.68 11.87
C TYR A 320 -15.76 0.38 11.92
N LEU A 321 -14.90 1.40 11.91
CA LEU A 321 -13.43 1.23 12.00
C LEU A 321 -13.01 0.58 13.32
N MET A 322 -13.63 0.94 14.44
CA MET A 322 -13.40 0.32 15.75
C MET A 322 -13.81 -1.16 15.74
N LEU A 323 -15.00 -1.47 15.22
CA LEU A 323 -15.49 -2.85 15.10
C LEU A 323 -14.61 -3.69 14.17
N ALA A 324 -14.15 -3.11 13.06
CA ALA A 324 -13.26 -3.78 12.12
C ALA A 324 -11.92 -4.15 12.78
N ASN A 325 -11.29 -3.20 13.48
CA ASN A 325 -10.03 -3.45 14.15
C ASN A 325 -10.18 -4.44 15.31
N GLU A 326 -11.22 -4.33 16.14
CA GLU A 326 -11.43 -5.27 17.24
C GLU A 326 -11.66 -6.69 16.72
N LEU A 327 -12.52 -6.86 15.70
CA LEU A 327 -12.74 -8.15 15.03
C LEU A 327 -11.43 -8.75 14.52
N LEU A 328 -10.62 -7.95 13.82
CA LEU A 328 -9.39 -8.43 13.20
C LEU A 328 -8.37 -8.88 14.24
N HIS A 329 -8.14 -8.10 15.29
CA HIS A 329 -7.14 -8.43 16.31
C HIS A 329 -7.60 -9.55 17.25
N GLU A 330 -8.92 -9.69 17.50
CA GLU A 330 -9.46 -10.79 18.29
C GLU A 330 -9.34 -12.13 17.55
N VAL A 331 -9.66 -12.15 16.25
CA VAL A 331 -9.67 -13.38 15.44
C VAL A 331 -8.27 -13.72 14.91
N TYR A 332 -7.44 -12.71 14.59
CA TYR A 332 -6.12 -12.86 13.98
C TYR A 332 -5.07 -12.05 14.78
N PRO A 333 -4.48 -12.60 15.85
CA PRO A 333 -3.60 -11.83 16.75
C PRO A 333 -2.33 -11.25 16.09
N GLU A 334 -1.87 -11.84 14.99
CA GLU A 334 -0.69 -11.41 14.22
C GLU A 334 -1.03 -10.39 13.13
N VAL A 335 -2.30 -9.97 13.00
CA VAL A 335 -2.75 -9.04 11.96
C VAL A 335 -2.02 -7.70 12.04
N ILE A 336 -1.82 -7.09 10.87
CA ILE A 336 -1.35 -5.71 10.76
C ILE A 336 -2.44 -4.87 10.09
N THR A 337 -2.86 -3.79 10.75
CA THR A 337 -3.81 -2.83 10.17
C THR A 337 -3.19 -1.44 10.03
N ILE A 338 -3.23 -0.88 8.83
CA ILE A 338 -2.63 0.41 8.49
C ILE A 338 -3.75 1.37 8.08
N ALA A 339 -3.79 2.57 8.66
CA ALA A 339 -4.69 3.63 8.23
C ALA A 339 -3.98 4.58 7.25
N GLU A 340 -4.60 4.80 6.08
CA GLU A 340 -4.28 5.95 5.24
C GLU A 340 -5.07 7.18 5.71
N ASP A 341 -4.46 7.93 6.62
CA ASP A 341 -4.99 9.17 7.16
C ASP A 341 -3.99 10.31 6.96
N VAL A 342 -4.42 11.39 6.29
CA VAL A 342 -3.63 12.62 6.13
C VAL A 342 -3.91 13.60 7.28
N SER A 343 -5.05 13.48 7.97
CA SER A 343 -5.50 14.48 8.95
C SER A 343 -4.61 14.55 10.19
N GLY A 344 -4.08 13.42 10.66
CA GLY A 344 -3.34 13.41 11.93
C GLY A 344 -4.18 12.96 13.14
N MET A 345 -5.32 12.28 12.93
CA MET A 345 -6.29 12.03 14.00
C MET A 345 -5.64 11.39 15.24
N PRO A 346 -5.75 12.03 16.43
CA PRO A 346 -5.23 11.45 17.67
C PRO A 346 -5.89 10.13 18.04
N ALA A 347 -5.11 9.19 18.61
CA ALA A 347 -5.58 7.88 19.07
C ALA A 347 -6.11 6.95 17.97
N LEU A 348 -5.86 7.27 16.69
CA LEU A 348 -6.19 6.41 15.56
C LEU A 348 -5.44 5.07 15.66
N CYS A 349 -4.19 5.12 16.10
CA CYS A 349 -3.31 3.95 16.21
C CYS A 349 -3.12 3.47 17.66
N LEU A 350 -4.12 3.68 18.51
CA LEU A 350 -4.18 3.15 19.87
C LEU A 350 -5.28 2.08 19.97
N PRO A 351 -5.13 1.07 20.85
CA PRO A 351 -6.14 0.03 21.01
C PRO A 351 -7.45 0.59 21.59
N LEU A 352 -8.55 -0.11 21.29
CA LEU A 352 -9.89 0.22 21.76
C LEU A 352 -10.00 0.29 23.29
N SER A 353 -9.25 -0.56 24.00
CA SER A 353 -9.20 -0.58 25.47
C SER A 353 -8.66 0.72 26.10
N LEU A 354 -7.98 1.56 25.31
CA LEU A 354 -7.53 2.91 25.69
C LEU A 354 -8.42 4.02 25.10
N GLY A 355 -9.52 3.65 24.43
CA GLY A 355 -10.39 4.58 23.70
C GLY A 355 -9.90 4.97 22.31
N GLY A 356 -8.94 4.23 21.74
CA GLY A 356 -8.48 4.44 20.37
C GLY A 356 -9.32 3.70 19.32
N VAL A 357 -8.98 3.89 18.05
CA VAL A 357 -9.68 3.26 16.91
C VAL A 357 -9.18 1.84 16.61
N GLY A 358 -7.96 1.51 17.03
CA GLY A 358 -7.41 0.16 16.99
C GLY A 358 -6.46 -0.16 15.83
N PHE A 359 -6.08 0.81 14.98
CA PHE A 359 -5.08 0.57 13.94
C PHE A 359 -3.68 0.32 14.54
N ASP A 360 -2.84 -0.47 13.87
CA ASP A 360 -1.44 -0.62 14.26
C ASP A 360 -0.59 0.56 13.82
N TYR A 361 -0.78 1.02 12.58
CA TYR A 361 0.04 2.06 11.96
C TYR A 361 -0.82 3.08 11.23
N ARG A 362 -0.24 4.26 11.01
CA ARG A 362 -0.69 5.23 10.00
C ARG A 362 0.41 5.54 9.00
N LEU A 363 0.05 6.04 7.82
CA LEU A 363 1.01 6.55 6.83
C LEU A 363 1.51 7.97 7.19
N ALA A 364 2.82 8.23 7.00
CA ALA A 364 3.44 9.55 7.16
C ALA A 364 3.29 10.42 5.90
N MET A 365 2.07 10.75 5.53
CA MET A 365 1.76 11.35 4.22
C MET A 365 2.39 12.74 3.98
N ALA A 366 2.80 13.46 5.04
CA ALA A 366 3.46 14.75 4.91
C ALA A 366 4.94 14.66 4.45
N ILE A 367 5.58 13.49 4.56
CA ILE A 367 7.01 13.33 4.23
C ILE A 367 7.27 13.49 2.71
N PRO A 368 6.53 12.80 1.81
CA PRO A 368 6.70 13.00 0.37
C PRO A 368 6.47 14.44 -0.08
N ASP A 369 5.45 15.11 0.46
CA ASP A 369 5.14 16.52 0.14
C ASP A 369 6.31 17.45 0.46
N MET A 370 6.97 17.22 1.60
CA MET A 370 8.18 17.96 1.95
C MET A 370 9.27 17.73 0.92
N TRP A 371 9.57 16.49 0.54
CA TRP A 371 10.64 16.19 -0.42
C TRP A 371 10.34 16.79 -1.79
N ILE A 372 9.11 16.64 -2.28
CA ILE A 372 8.68 17.23 -3.55
C ILE A 372 8.83 18.74 -3.51
N LYS A 373 8.35 19.39 -2.45
CA LYS A 373 8.45 20.85 -2.31
C LYS A 373 9.90 21.31 -2.31
N ILE A 374 10.75 20.63 -1.55
CA ILE A 374 12.19 20.92 -1.50
C ILE A 374 12.82 20.79 -2.90
N LEU A 375 12.51 19.72 -3.63
CA LEU A 375 13.10 19.45 -4.95
C LEU A 375 12.57 20.37 -6.04
N LYS A 376 11.30 20.79 -5.98
CA LYS A 376 10.67 21.70 -6.95
C LYS A 376 11.05 23.16 -6.72
N GLU A 377 11.12 23.59 -5.47
CA GLU A 377 11.10 25.02 -5.12
C GLU A 377 12.42 25.54 -4.54
N LYS A 378 13.34 24.67 -4.11
CA LYS A 378 14.56 25.09 -3.40
C LYS A 378 15.84 24.60 -4.07
N ARG A 379 16.87 25.44 -4.06
CA ARG A 379 18.25 25.04 -4.37
C ARG A 379 18.84 24.30 -3.17
N ASP A 380 19.81 23.42 -3.41
CA ASP A 380 20.45 22.59 -2.36
C ASP A 380 20.94 23.43 -1.16
N GLU A 381 21.53 24.61 -1.42
CA GLU A 381 22.02 25.53 -0.38
C GLU A 381 20.91 26.17 0.47
N ASP A 382 19.66 26.17 -0.01
CA ASP A 382 18.49 26.73 0.67
C ASP A 382 17.68 25.64 1.41
N TRP A 383 18.15 24.39 1.41
CA TRP A 383 17.52 23.31 2.17
C TRP A 383 17.70 23.54 3.67
N ASP A 384 16.59 23.46 4.40
CA ASP A 384 16.55 23.72 5.84
C ASP A 384 16.64 22.39 6.59
N MET A 385 17.78 22.14 7.23
CA MET A 385 18.07 20.88 7.92
C MET A 385 17.15 20.69 9.12
N GLY A 386 16.82 21.78 9.82
CA GLY A 386 15.86 21.83 10.90
C GLY A 386 14.45 21.44 10.45
N ASN A 387 13.97 21.94 9.32
CA ASN A 387 12.67 21.62 8.76
C ASN A 387 12.58 20.16 8.28
N ILE A 388 13.65 19.63 7.68
CA ILE A 388 13.73 18.21 7.32
C ILE A 388 13.62 17.35 8.57
N CYS A 389 14.44 17.65 9.59
CA CYS A 389 14.40 16.96 10.87
C CYS A 389 13.03 17.06 11.53
N PHE A 390 12.43 18.26 11.54
CA PHE A 390 11.12 18.51 12.13
C PHE A 390 10.06 17.66 11.44
N THR A 391 9.94 17.71 10.11
CA THR A 391 8.91 16.95 9.38
C THR A 391 9.05 15.45 9.60
N LEU A 392 10.28 14.91 9.57
CA LEU A 392 10.52 13.48 9.80
C LEU A 392 10.23 13.03 11.24
N THR A 393 10.29 13.94 12.22
CA THR A 393 10.09 13.63 13.64
C THR A 393 8.79 14.13 14.24
N ASN A 394 8.05 14.99 13.53
CA ASN A 394 6.78 15.56 13.97
C ASN A 394 5.66 14.54 13.80
N ARG A 395 5.65 13.55 14.70
CA ARG A 395 4.65 12.49 14.80
C ARG A 395 4.26 12.25 16.25
N ARG A 396 3.12 11.58 16.45
CA ARG A 396 2.59 11.32 17.79
C ARG A 396 3.41 10.25 18.50
N HIS A 397 3.85 10.53 19.73
CA HIS A 397 4.57 9.55 20.52
C HIS A 397 3.63 8.42 20.98
N GLY A 398 4.07 7.16 20.81
CA GLY A 398 3.28 5.98 21.18
C GLY A 398 2.31 5.48 20.10
N GLU A 399 2.15 6.21 19.00
CA GLU A 399 1.38 5.79 17.82
C GLU A 399 2.36 5.54 16.68
N LYS A 400 2.36 4.33 16.10
CA LYS A 400 3.36 3.94 15.10
C LYS A 400 3.03 4.54 13.73
N THR A 401 4.06 4.96 13.02
CA THR A 401 3.92 5.53 11.67
C THR A 401 4.81 4.81 10.66
N ILE A 402 4.31 4.59 9.44
CA ILE A 402 5.10 4.11 8.30
C ILE A 402 5.57 5.31 7.48
N ALA A 403 6.89 5.48 7.37
CA ALA A 403 7.50 6.53 6.60
C ALA A 403 7.86 6.08 5.18
N TYR A 404 7.77 6.98 4.22
CA TYR A 404 8.18 6.75 2.84
C TYR A 404 8.56 8.08 2.21
N ALA A 405 9.53 8.04 1.30
CA ALA A 405 10.06 9.25 0.68
C ALA A 405 9.22 9.69 -0.53
N GLU A 406 8.61 8.72 -1.20
CA GLU A 406 7.67 8.85 -2.31
C GLU A 406 6.85 7.56 -2.39
N SER A 407 5.63 7.65 -2.93
CA SER A 407 4.70 6.52 -3.08
C SER A 407 4.12 6.49 -4.49
N HIS A 408 3.11 5.64 -4.70
CA HIS A 408 2.34 5.62 -5.93
C HIS A 408 1.69 6.98 -6.29
N ASP A 409 1.25 7.78 -5.30
CA ASP A 409 0.66 9.11 -5.54
C ASP A 409 1.60 10.03 -6.32
N GLN A 410 2.86 10.06 -5.92
CA GLN A 410 3.90 10.87 -6.55
C GLN A 410 4.42 10.27 -7.86
N ALA A 411 4.19 8.97 -8.07
CA ALA A 411 4.55 8.30 -9.30
C ALA A 411 3.52 8.55 -10.43
N LEU A 412 2.28 8.93 -10.12
CA LEU A 412 1.22 9.16 -11.11
C LEU A 412 1.48 10.38 -12.01
N VAL A 413 0.89 10.35 -13.21
CA VAL A 413 0.93 11.46 -14.17
C VAL A 413 0.44 12.76 -13.52
N GLY A 414 1.24 13.81 -13.62
CA GLY A 414 0.98 15.10 -12.97
C GLY A 414 2.03 15.45 -11.91
N ASP A 415 2.82 14.48 -11.44
CA ASP A 415 4.06 14.71 -10.71
C ASP A 415 5.25 13.94 -11.35
N LYS A 416 6.42 14.00 -10.70
CA LYS A 416 7.62 13.24 -11.05
C LYS A 416 8.08 12.44 -9.82
N SER A 417 8.65 11.26 -10.06
CA SER A 417 9.41 10.53 -9.02
C SER A 417 10.56 11.38 -8.48
N LEU A 418 11.10 11.05 -7.31
CA LEU A 418 12.27 11.73 -6.75
C LEU A 418 13.42 11.75 -7.76
N MET A 419 13.66 10.62 -8.43
CA MET A 419 14.75 10.51 -9.40
C MET A 419 14.51 11.39 -10.64
N MET A 420 13.27 11.50 -11.12
CA MET A 420 12.93 12.40 -12.22
C MET A 420 13.00 13.89 -11.83
N HIS A 421 12.72 14.25 -10.57
CA HIS A 421 12.99 15.61 -10.06
C HIS A 421 14.50 15.89 -9.98
N LEU A 422 15.31 14.90 -9.63
CA LEU A 422 16.74 15.06 -9.44
C LEU A 422 17.54 15.10 -10.75
N CYS A 423 17.22 14.22 -11.69
CA CYS A 423 18.02 13.96 -12.89
C CYS A 423 17.33 14.34 -14.20
N ASP A 424 16.00 14.32 -14.24
CA ASP A 424 15.18 14.64 -15.40
C ASP A 424 15.69 13.96 -16.70
N ALA A 425 15.80 14.70 -17.81
CA ALA A 425 16.17 14.15 -19.12
C ALA A 425 17.56 13.48 -19.16
N GLU A 426 18.49 13.81 -18.26
CA GLU A 426 19.82 13.17 -18.25
C GLU A 426 19.74 11.69 -17.86
N MET A 427 18.63 11.23 -17.27
CA MET A 427 18.40 9.81 -16.98
C MET A 427 18.44 8.94 -18.25
N TYR A 428 18.04 9.49 -19.40
CA TYR A 428 17.95 8.74 -20.66
C TYR A 428 19.30 8.62 -21.38
N THR A 429 20.26 9.50 -21.09
CA THR A 429 21.54 9.58 -21.82
C THR A 429 22.76 9.28 -20.95
N ASN A 430 22.67 9.52 -19.65
CA ASN A 430 23.81 9.49 -18.73
C ASN A 430 23.62 8.48 -17.58
N MET A 431 22.73 7.50 -17.73
CA MET A 431 22.64 6.37 -16.78
C MET A 431 23.55 5.20 -17.16
N SER A 432 24.27 5.25 -18.28
CA SER A 432 25.28 4.22 -18.59
C SER A 432 26.57 4.45 -17.79
N VAL A 433 27.15 3.39 -17.22
CA VAL A 433 28.47 3.45 -16.57
C VAL A 433 29.60 3.79 -17.53
N LEU A 434 29.38 3.64 -18.84
CA LEU A 434 30.33 3.97 -19.91
C LEU A 434 30.25 5.44 -20.36
N SER A 435 29.12 6.11 -20.05
CA SER A 435 28.94 7.54 -20.31
C SER A 435 29.59 8.37 -19.21
N GLU A 436 29.83 9.65 -19.49
CA GLU A 436 30.27 10.61 -18.47
C GLU A 436 29.30 10.59 -17.27
N LEU A 437 29.86 10.54 -16.06
CA LEU A 437 29.11 10.78 -14.83
C LEU A 437 28.97 12.29 -14.66
N THR A 438 27.87 12.85 -15.17
CA THR A 438 27.64 14.29 -15.07
C THR A 438 27.41 14.70 -13.61
N PRO A 439 27.68 15.96 -13.24
CA PRO A 439 27.38 16.46 -11.90
C PRO A 439 25.91 16.32 -11.50
N ARG A 440 24.97 16.31 -12.48
CA ARG A 440 23.54 16.10 -12.21
C ARG A 440 23.25 14.65 -11.85
N ILE A 441 23.77 13.68 -12.61
CA ILE A 441 23.55 12.25 -12.32
C ILE A 441 24.21 11.87 -10.99
N ASP A 442 25.44 12.35 -10.73
CA ASP A 442 26.11 12.16 -9.45
C ASP A 442 25.27 12.74 -8.28
N ARG A 443 24.85 14.00 -8.40
CA ARG A 443 23.95 14.65 -7.43
C ARG A 443 22.69 13.82 -7.19
N GLY A 444 22.01 13.41 -8.25
CA GLY A 444 20.73 12.73 -8.14
C GLY A 444 20.86 11.34 -7.52
N MET A 445 21.87 10.57 -7.93
CA MET A 445 22.13 9.26 -7.30
C MET A 445 22.47 9.40 -5.82
N ALA A 446 23.31 10.38 -5.44
CA ALA A 446 23.67 10.63 -4.06
C ALA A 446 22.45 11.03 -3.21
N LEU A 447 21.69 12.03 -3.67
CA LEU A 447 20.52 12.53 -2.94
C LEU A 447 19.39 11.51 -2.88
N HIS A 448 19.17 10.70 -3.92
CA HIS A 448 18.19 9.62 -3.90
C HIS A 448 18.47 8.63 -2.75
N LYS A 449 19.72 8.18 -2.61
CA LYS A 449 20.13 7.30 -1.50
C LYS A 449 19.96 7.99 -0.14
N MET A 450 20.41 9.25 -0.02
CA MET A 450 20.36 9.99 1.25
C MET A 450 18.93 10.29 1.71
N ILE A 451 18.05 10.72 0.81
CA ILE A 451 16.63 11.01 1.09
C ILE A 451 15.92 9.74 1.58
N ARG A 452 16.15 8.61 0.91
CA ARG A 452 15.55 7.31 1.30
C ARG A 452 16.09 6.86 2.66
N LEU A 453 17.40 6.93 2.90
CA LEU A 453 17.99 6.55 4.17
C LEU A 453 17.53 7.42 5.34
N ILE A 454 17.52 8.74 5.20
CA ILE A 454 17.08 9.62 6.30
C ILE A 454 15.59 9.44 6.59
N THR A 455 14.77 9.22 5.56
CA THR A 455 13.34 8.93 5.72
C THR A 455 13.14 7.59 6.45
N HIS A 456 13.86 6.55 6.03
CA HIS A 456 13.81 5.22 6.65
C HIS A 456 14.30 5.22 8.10
N ALA A 457 15.37 5.98 8.40
CA ALA A 457 15.99 5.98 9.72
C ALA A 457 15.31 6.93 10.71
N LEU A 458 14.73 8.05 10.24
CA LEU A 458 14.21 9.10 11.12
C LEU A 458 12.68 9.22 11.08
N GLY A 459 12.03 8.80 9.99
CA GLY A 459 10.64 9.13 9.65
C GLY A 459 9.54 8.37 10.39
N GLY A 460 9.80 7.14 10.88
CA GLY A 460 8.74 6.30 11.45
C GLY A 460 9.23 5.01 12.11
N GLU A 461 8.27 4.18 12.51
CA GLU A 461 8.43 2.83 13.08
C GLU A 461 8.24 1.72 12.02
N GLY A 462 7.96 2.12 10.77
CA GLY A 462 7.97 1.29 9.58
C GLY A 462 8.48 2.09 8.37
N TYR A 463 8.85 1.40 7.30
CA TYR A 463 9.24 2.01 6.03
C TYR A 463 8.42 1.43 4.87
N LEU A 464 8.08 2.26 3.89
CA LEU A 464 7.39 1.84 2.65
C LEU A 464 8.14 2.32 1.42
N ASN A 465 8.14 1.48 0.39
CA ASN A 465 8.65 1.78 -0.96
C ASN A 465 7.67 1.28 -2.02
N PHE A 466 7.32 2.12 -2.98
CA PHE A 466 6.53 1.72 -4.14
C PHE A 466 7.41 1.12 -5.25
N GLU A 467 6.91 0.07 -5.91
CA GLU A 467 7.66 -0.70 -6.89
C GLU A 467 8.31 0.17 -7.99
N GLY A 468 9.63 0.04 -8.16
CA GLY A 468 10.44 0.83 -9.09
C GLY A 468 11.22 1.96 -8.43
N ASN A 469 10.68 2.57 -7.39
CA ASN A 469 11.32 3.71 -6.72
C ASN A 469 12.60 3.27 -5.98
N GLU A 470 12.77 1.99 -5.68
CA GLU A 470 13.97 1.49 -5.01
C GLU A 470 15.26 1.71 -5.82
N PHE A 471 15.14 1.69 -7.14
CA PHE A 471 16.25 1.89 -8.06
C PHE A 471 16.17 3.21 -8.82
N GLY A 472 15.27 4.12 -8.42
CA GLY A 472 15.07 5.39 -9.11
C GLY A 472 14.55 5.18 -10.53
N HIS A 473 13.45 4.43 -10.68
CA HIS A 473 12.80 4.21 -11.98
C HIS A 473 12.54 5.55 -12.70
N PRO A 474 12.88 5.66 -14.00
CA PRO A 474 12.68 6.90 -14.77
C PRO A 474 11.20 7.13 -15.07
N GLU A 475 10.89 8.24 -15.74
CA GLU A 475 9.53 8.58 -16.22
C GLU A 475 8.51 8.70 -15.07
N TRP A 476 7.25 8.37 -15.36
CA TRP A 476 6.12 8.38 -14.43
C TRP A 476 5.20 7.20 -14.76
N LEU A 477 4.21 6.96 -13.90
CA LEU A 477 3.13 5.99 -14.07
C LEU A 477 1.91 6.70 -14.68
N ASP A 478 1.40 6.17 -15.79
CA ASP A 478 0.14 6.64 -16.39
C ASP A 478 -0.62 5.43 -16.92
N PHE A 479 -1.90 5.37 -16.62
CA PHE A 479 -2.76 4.25 -17.00
C PHE A 479 -3.45 4.50 -18.34
N PRO A 480 -3.81 3.45 -19.10
CA PRO A 480 -4.57 3.58 -20.32
C PRO A 480 -5.87 4.38 -20.11
N ARG A 481 -5.98 5.51 -20.81
CA ARG A 481 -7.14 6.40 -20.81
C ARG A 481 -7.23 7.16 -22.13
N GLU A 482 -8.37 7.80 -22.39
CA GLU A 482 -8.58 8.59 -23.62
C GLU A 482 -7.45 9.62 -23.85
N GLY A 483 -7.04 10.33 -22.80
CA GLY A 483 -6.00 11.36 -22.85
C GLY A 483 -4.59 10.89 -23.23
N ASN A 484 -4.32 9.57 -23.22
CA ASN A 484 -3.06 8.99 -23.70
C ASN A 484 -3.28 7.90 -24.77
N GLN A 485 -4.44 7.92 -25.44
CA GLN A 485 -4.80 6.97 -26.49
C GLN A 485 -4.82 5.51 -26.02
N ASN A 486 -5.23 5.28 -24.76
CA ASN A 486 -5.23 3.97 -24.10
C ASN A 486 -3.86 3.27 -24.11
N SER A 487 -2.79 4.06 -23.96
CA SER A 487 -1.43 3.55 -23.98
C SER A 487 -1.06 2.82 -22.69
N PHE A 488 -0.41 1.66 -22.83
CA PHE A 488 0.24 0.93 -21.74
C PHE A 488 1.73 1.32 -21.57
N TRP A 489 2.23 2.29 -22.33
CA TRP A 489 3.64 2.66 -22.32
C TRP A 489 4.17 3.01 -20.92
N TYR A 490 3.38 3.72 -20.13
CA TYR A 490 3.75 4.12 -18.77
C TYR A 490 3.13 3.24 -17.68
N ALA A 491 2.25 2.29 -18.04
CA ALA A 491 1.60 1.37 -17.11
C ALA A 491 2.42 0.08 -16.95
N ARG A 492 3.70 0.23 -16.63
CA ARG A 492 4.70 -0.85 -16.59
C ARG A 492 5.86 -0.53 -15.64
N ARG A 493 6.70 -1.52 -15.37
CA ARG A 493 7.97 -1.37 -14.63
C ARG A 493 9.14 -1.91 -15.42
N GLN A 494 10.12 -1.04 -15.68
CA GLN A 494 11.33 -1.35 -16.44
C GLN A 494 12.36 -2.07 -15.57
N LEU A 495 11.98 -3.23 -15.02
CA LEU A 495 12.79 -3.99 -14.06
C LEU A 495 14.15 -4.40 -14.65
N ASN A 496 14.19 -4.61 -15.98
CA ASN A 496 15.39 -4.88 -16.76
C ASN A 496 16.49 -3.80 -16.61
N LEU A 497 16.14 -2.55 -16.24
CA LEU A 497 17.13 -1.49 -16.00
C LEU A 497 18.08 -1.81 -14.84
N THR A 498 17.65 -2.63 -13.89
CA THR A 498 18.49 -3.08 -12.76
C THR A 498 19.31 -4.33 -13.08
N GLU A 499 18.95 -5.06 -14.13
CA GLU A 499 19.61 -6.30 -14.55
C GLU A 499 20.76 -6.02 -15.53
N ASP A 500 20.75 -4.86 -16.20
CA ASP A 500 21.84 -4.42 -17.06
C ASP A 500 22.97 -3.78 -16.25
N HIS A 501 24.05 -4.53 -16.06
CA HIS A 501 25.24 -4.09 -15.34
C HIS A 501 26.02 -2.95 -16.02
N LEU A 502 25.64 -2.53 -17.24
CA LEU A 502 26.13 -1.31 -17.87
C LEU A 502 25.35 -0.06 -17.48
N LEU A 503 24.29 -0.19 -16.67
CA LEU A 503 23.49 0.94 -16.19
C LEU A 503 23.71 1.22 -14.71
N ARG A 504 23.48 2.48 -14.31
CA ARG A 504 23.68 3.00 -12.96
C ARG A 504 22.52 2.69 -11.99
N TYR A 505 21.37 2.24 -12.50
CA TYR A 505 20.21 1.85 -11.66
C TYR A 505 20.55 0.73 -10.67
N GLN A 506 21.46 -0.18 -11.04
CA GLN A 506 21.95 -1.25 -10.16
C GLN A 506 22.53 -0.69 -8.84
N PHE A 507 23.17 0.49 -8.87
CA PHE A 507 23.78 1.08 -7.68
C PHE A 507 22.74 1.57 -6.67
N LEU A 508 21.63 2.12 -7.15
CA LEU A 508 20.50 2.54 -6.31
C LEU A 508 19.79 1.31 -5.73
N ASN A 509 19.60 0.28 -6.56
CA ASN A 509 19.03 -1.01 -6.15
C ASN A 509 19.88 -1.71 -5.07
N ASN A 510 21.21 -1.72 -5.24
CA ASN A 510 22.14 -2.30 -4.26
C ASN A 510 22.11 -1.53 -2.95
N PHE A 511 22.05 -0.19 -3.01
CA PHE A 511 21.92 0.61 -1.80
C PHE A 511 20.61 0.34 -1.06
N ASP A 512 19.50 0.17 -1.77
CA ASP A 512 18.21 -0.18 -1.15
C ASP A 512 18.29 -1.49 -0.38
N ARG A 513 18.87 -2.52 -0.99
CA ARG A 513 19.14 -3.79 -0.35
C ARG A 513 20.00 -3.63 0.90
N SER A 514 21.11 -2.90 0.78
CA SER A 514 22.01 -2.64 1.91
C SER A 514 21.31 -1.89 3.04
N MET A 515 20.45 -0.92 2.73
CA MET A 515 19.63 -0.20 3.72
C MET A 515 18.69 -1.16 4.48
N ASN A 516 17.90 -1.95 3.77
CA ASN A 516 16.93 -2.88 4.38
C ASN A 516 17.60 -4.01 5.16
N THR A 517 18.69 -4.57 4.65
CA THR A 517 19.43 -5.65 5.33
C THR A 517 20.19 -5.13 6.56
N THR A 518 20.69 -3.90 6.52
CA THR A 518 21.27 -3.23 7.70
C THR A 518 20.17 -2.97 8.74
N GLU A 519 18.97 -2.56 8.33
CA GLU A 519 17.86 -2.42 9.29
C GLU A 519 17.46 -3.77 9.88
N ALA A 520 17.38 -4.83 9.07
CA ALA A 520 17.08 -6.16 9.56
C ALA A 520 18.12 -6.66 10.59
N LYS A 521 19.39 -6.26 10.46
CA LYS A 521 20.45 -6.60 11.43
C LYS A 521 20.38 -5.79 12.72
N TYR A 522 20.13 -4.48 12.64
CA TYR A 522 20.27 -3.58 13.80
C TYR A 522 18.95 -3.08 14.41
N GLY A 523 17.84 -3.21 13.69
CA GLY A 523 16.48 -3.05 14.20
C GLY A 523 16.03 -1.62 14.50
N TRP A 524 16.60 -0.60 13.86
CA TRP A 524 16.33 0.78 14.30
C TRP A 524 14.86 1.21 14.19
N LEU A 525 14.06 0.62 13.28
CA LEU A 525 12.65 1.00 13.13
C LEU A 525 11.79 0.61 14.34
N HIS A 526 12.11 -0.49 15.03
CA HIS A 526 11.36 -0.92 16.22
C HIS A 526 11.96 -0.39 17.53
N THR A 527 12.84 0.60 17.46
CA THR A 527 13.39 1.31 18.63
C THR A 527 12.71 2.67 18.82
N PRO A 528 12.79 3.25 20.04
CA PRO A 528 12.30 4.60 20.29
C PRO A 528 12.84 5.63 19.29
N GLN A 529 12.13 6.75 19.21
CA GLN A 529 12.47 7.85 18.32
C GLN A 529 13.91 8.34 18.51
N ALA A 530 14.55 8.73 17.41
CA ALA A 530 15.95 9.14 17.39
C ALA A 530 16.22 10.38 18.25
N TYR A 531 17.45 10.48 18.76
CA TYR A 531 17.99 11.72 19.33
C TYR A 531 18.80 12.47 18.26
N ILE A 532 18.33 13.64 17.81
CA ILE A 532 19.04 14.47 16.83
C ILE A 532 20.03 15.37 17.57
N SER A 533 21.31 15.01 17.52
CA SER A 533 22.38 15.80 18.13
C SER A 533 22.76 17.01 17.28
N LEU A 534 22.68 16.93 15.96
CA LEU A 534 23.07 18.01 15.07
C LEU A 534 22.14 18.17 13.87
N LYS A 535 21.81 19.43 13.58
CA LYS A 535 21.12 19.91 12.38
C LYS A 535 21.74 21.26 11.99
N ASN A 536 22.92 21.22 11.39
CA ASN A 536 23.71 22.40 11.08
C ASN A 536 23.32 22.96 9.72
N GLU A 537 22.75 24.17 9.71
CA GLU A 537 22.28 24.84 8.49
C GLU A 537 23.42 25.33 7.58
N SER A 538 24.54 25.76 8.14
CA SER A 538 25.67 26.26 7.35
C SER A 538 26.37 25.10 6.65
N ASP A 539 26.72 24.07 7.42
CA ASP A 539 27.45 22.91 6.92
C ASP A 539 26.54 21.93 6.18
N LYS A 540 25.21 22.09 6.28
CA LYS A 540 24.18 21.17 5.76
C LYS A 540 24.39 19.74 6.29
N VAL A 541 24.76 19.62 7.57
CA VAL A 541 25.05 18.35 8.23
C VAL A 541 23.96 17.99 9.22
N ILE A 542 23.46 16.76 9.15
CA ILE A 542 22.54 16.18 10.11
C ILE A 542 23.21 14.98 10.79
N VAL A 543 23.16 14.94 12.12
CA VAL A 543 23.62 13.80 12.93
C VAL A 543 22.56 13.42 13.94
N PHE A 544 22.25 12.14 14.02
CA PHE A 544 21.33 11.61 15.03
C PHE A 544 21.69 10.20 15.45
N GLU A 545 21.19 9.79 16.60
CA GLU A 545 21.31 8.42 17.11
C GLU A 545 19.94 7.75 17.14
N ARG A 546 19.87 6.51 16.64
CA ARG A 546 18.66 5.67 16.75
C ARG A 546 19.05 4.21 16.91
N GLY A 547 18.42 3.51 17.86
CA GLY A 547 18.68 2.10 18.12
C GLY A 547 20.15 1.79 18.39
N GLY A 548 20.88 2.69 19.07
CA GLY A 548 22.31 2.54 19.36
C GLY A 548 23.25 2.72 18.16
N LEU A 549 22.74 3.17 17.01
CA LEU A 549 23.53 3.55 15.83
C LEU A 549 23.67 5.07 15.74
N VAL A 550 24.74 5.54 15.11
CA VAL A 550 24.96 6.96 14.81
C VAL A 550 24.84 7.17 13.30
N PHE A 551 23.94 8.03 12.88
CA PHE A 551 23.71 8.39 11.49
C PHE A 551 24.33 9.75 11.20
N VAL A 552 25.11 9.84 10.12
CA VAL A 552 25.79 11.06 9.70
C VAL A 552 25.44 11.35 8.25
N PHE A 553 24.89 12.53 7.99
CA PHE A 553 24.51 13.01 6.66
C PHE A 553 25.19 14.34 6.37
N ASN A 554 25.80 14.47 5.20
CA ASN A 554 26.27 15.75 4.66
C ASN A 554 25.51 16.06 3.37
N PHE A 555 24.50 16.93 3.45
CA PHE A 555 23.72 17.43 2.32
C PHE A 555 24.40 18.61 1.60
N HIS A 556 25.58 19.05 2.02
CA HIS A 556 26.27 20.14 1.36
C HIS A 556 26.61 19.76 -0.08
N ALA A 557 26.33 20.68 -1.01
CA ALA A 557 26.50 20.43 -2.44
C ALA A 557 27.96 20.18 -2.87
N SER A 558 28.94 20.78 -2.19
CA SER A 558 30.37 20.73 -2.56
C SER A 558 31.34 20.55 -1.38
N SER A 559 31.03 21.01 -0.16
CA SER A 559 31.96 20.99 0.97
C SER A 559 32.10 19.60 1.58
N SER A 560 33.34 19.17 1.77
CA SER A 560 33.73 17.96 2.49
C SER A 560 34.47 18.33 3.76
N PHE A 561 34.23 17.63 4.86
CA PHE A 561 34.78 17.98 6.18
C PHE A 561 35.64 16.85 6.72
N THR A 562 36.94 17.08 6.93
CA THR A 562 37.93 16.03 7.30
C THR A 562 37.88 15.61 8.76
N ASP A 563 37.75 16.58 9.68
CA ASP A 563 37.77 16.35 11.13
C ASP A 563 36.48 16.86 11.77
N TYR A 564 35.33 16.46 11.21
CA TYR A 564 34.04 16.95 11.68
C TYR A 564 33.68 16.28 13.00
N ARG A 565 33.51 17.08 14.06
CA ARG A 565 33.19 16.56 15.40
C ARG A 565 31.69 16.27 15.54
N ILE A 566 31.37 15.05 15.92
CA ILE A 566 30.00 14.59 16.19
C ILE A 566 29.85 14.12 17.63
N GLY A 567 28.67 14.34 18.22
CA GLY A 567 28.34 13.88 19.57
C GLY A 567 27.83 12.44 19.55
N ILE A 568 28.24 11.63 20.53
CA ILE A 568 27.87 10.23 20.71
C ILE A 568 27.57 9.98 22.19
N GLU A 569 26.52 9.21 22.50
CA GLU A 569 26.12 8.94 23.88
C GLU A 569 26.99 7.89 24.56
N GLU A 570 27.11 6.73 23.92
CA GLU A 570 27.83 5.59 24.48
C GLU A 570 29.30 5.65 24.06
N ALA A 571 30.19 5.68 25.06
CA ALA A 571 31.62 5.62 24.81
C ALA A 571 32.01 4.25 24.23
N GLY A 572 32.97 4.23 23.31
CA GLY A 572 33.50 3.01 22.72
C GLY A 572 34.22 3.25 21.41
N THR A 573 34.31 2.17 20.63
CA THR A 573 34.82 2.19 19.27
C THR A 573 33.67 1.93 18.32
N TYR A 574 33.53 2.76 17.30
CA TYR A 574 32.49 2.65 16.28
C TYR A 574 33.07 2.28 14.93
N ARG A 575 32.25 1.63 14.10
CA ARG A 575 32.60 1.11 12.78
C ARG A 575 31.48 1.44 11.79
N ILE A 576 31.84 1.70 10.54
CA ILE A 576 30.87 1.92 9.47
C ILE A 576 30.15 0.61 9.17
N VAL A 577 28.82 0.65 9.14
CA VAL A 577 27.96 -0.51 8.82
C VAL A 577 27.11 -0.29 7.57
N LEU A 578 26.97 0.96 7.13
CA LEU A 578 26.36 1.34 5.87
C LEU A 578 27.01 2.63 5.39
N ASN A 579 27.33 2.72 4.10
CA ASN A 579 27.98 3.90 3.51
C ASN A 579 27.44 4.14 2.10
N THR A 580 26.86 5.31 1.84
CA THR A 580 26.34 5.66 0.51
C THR A 580 27.44 5.88 -0.53
N ASP A 581 28.68 6.13 -0.12
CA ASP A 581 29.79 6.52 -0.98
C ASP A 581 30.62 5.33 -1.50
N THR A 582 30.25 4.08 -1.23
CA THR A 582 30.99 2.91 -1.73
C THR A 582 30.85 2.75 -3.25
N LYS A 583 31.79 2.05 -3.90
CA LYS A 583 31.66 1.71 -5.34
C LYS A 583 30.41 0.90 -5.66
N GLU A 584 30.03 -0.03 -4.77
CA GLU A 584 28.82 -0.85 -4.92
C GLU A 584 27.53 -0.01 -4.94
N HIS A 585 27.54 1.13 -4.27
CA HIS A 585 26.43 2.08 -4.25
C HIS A 585 26.63 3.22 -5.26
N GLY A 586 27.61 3.12 -6.17
CA GLY A 586 27.88 4.13 -7.19
C GLY A 586 28.50 5.43 -6.67
N GLY A 587 29.14 5.39 -5.50
CA GLY A 587 29.90 6.50 -4.93
C GLY A 587 31.39 6.48 -5.29
N PHE A 588 32.16 7.35 -4.66
CA PHE A 588 33.56 7.58 -5.00
C PHE A 588 34.57 6.74 -4.19
N ASP A 589 34.11 6.07 -3.14
CA ASP A 589 34.89 5.25 -2.21
C ASP A 589 35.91 6.08 -1.41
N ARG A 590 35.46 7.24 -0.92
CA ARG A 590 36.34 8.19 -0.22
C ARG A 590 36.48 7.88 1.28
N ILE A 591 35.55 7.12 1.84
CA ILE A 591 35.51 6.80 3.27
C ILE A 591 35.99 5.35 3.45
N ASP A 592 37.13 5.17 4.13
CA ASP A 592 37.64 3.84 4.46
C ASP A 592 36.74 3.14 5.49
N GLN A 593 36.02 2.11 5.04
CA GLN A 593 35.13 1.30 5.89
C GLN A 593 35.88 0.55 6.99
N GLY A 594 37.19 0.34 6.83
CA GLY A 594 38.10 -0.24 7.82
C GLY A 594 38.49 0.72 8.95
N THR A 595 37.99 1.96 8.96
CA THR A 595 38.29 2.96 10.01
C THR A 595 37.65 2.59 11.35
N ARG A 596 38.37 2.82 12.45
CA ARG A 596 37.86 2.72 13.83
C ARG A 596 37.68 4.13 14.38
N PHE A 597 36.46 4.46 14.80
CA PHE A 597 36.15 5.77 15.37
C PHE A 597 36.13 5.65 16.89
N PHE A 598 37.15 6.19 17.56
CA PHE A 598 37.29 6.14 19.02
C PHE A 598 36.60 7.36 19.63
N THR A 599 35.71 7.12 20.59
CA THR A 599 35.09 8.22 21.33
C THR A 599 36.02 8.81 22.37
N GLU A 600 35.99 10.13 22.53
CA GLU A 600 36.61 10.86 23.62
C GLU A 600 35.54 11.31 24.61
N ALA A 601 35.85 11.28 25.91
CA ALA A 601 34.97 11.71 27.00
C ALA A 601 34.87 13.24 27.08
N LEU A 602 34.38 13.86 26.00
CA LEU A 602 34.17 15.29 25.84
C LEU A 602 32.72 15.54 25.40
N PRO A 603 31.90 16.20 26.21
CA PRO A 603 30.53 16.50 25.84
C PRO A 603 30.44 17.39 24.59
N TRP A 604 29.59 17.01 23.64
CA TRP A 604 29.38 17.74 22.40
C TRP A 604 27.93 17.58 21.93
N ASN A 605 27.27 18.67 21.52
CA ASN A 605 25.91 18.66 20.98
C ASN A 605 24.88 17.90 21.84
N GLY A 606 24.99 18.04 23.17
CA GLY A 606 24.08 17.39 24.12
C GLY A 606 24.31 15.90 24.35
N ARG A 607 25.44 15.35 23.89
CA ARG A 607 25.87 13.96 24.15
C ARG A 607 27.08 13.92 25.07
N LYS A 608 27.30 12.80 25.74
CA LYS A 608 28.38 12.63 26.74
C LYS A 608 29.78 12.54 26.15
N ASN A 609 29.90 12.02 24.92
CA ASN A 609 31.16 11.78 24.24
C ASN A 609 31.16 12.42 22.85
N CYS A 610 32.32 12.45 22.20
CA CYS A 610 32.43 12.84 20.80
C CYS A 610 33.45 12.00 20.03
N THR A 611 33.37 12.00 18.72
CA THR A 611 34.41 11.50 17.80
C THR A 611 34.55 12.47 16.62
N HIS A 612 35.63 12.33 15.85
CA HIS A 612 35.83 13.03 14.59
C HIS A 612 35.59 12.09 13.42
N VAL A 613 35.00 12.60 12.36
CA VAL A 613 34.70 11.84 11.14
C VAL A 613 35.05 12.65 9.90
N TYR A 614 35.47 11.95 8.85
CA TYR A 614 35.53 12.50 7.50
C TYR A 614 34.17 12.35 6.82
N ILE A 615 33.56 13.47 6.42
CA ILE A 615 32.23 13.52 5.82
C ILE A 615 32.29 14.23 4.46
N PRO A 616 32.45 13.48 3.34
CA PRO A 616 32.42 14.05 2.01
C PRO A 616 31.07 14.69 1.65
N ALA A 617 31.08 15.63 0.72
CA ALA A 617 29.87 16.26 0.17
C ALA A 617 28.89 15.20 -0.40
N ARG A 618 27.59 15.37 -0.13
CA ARG A 618 26.49 14.47 -0.55
C ARG A 618 26.75 13.00 -0.19
N THR A 619 27.06 12.74 1.07
CA THR A 619 27.21 11.37 1.56
C THR A 619 26.44 11.17 2.86
N ALA A 620 26.09 9.91 3.11
CA ALA A 620 25.62 9.45 4.40
C ALA A 620 26.29 8.13 4.77
N PHE A 621 26.55 7.95 6.05
CA PHE A 621 26.99 6.67 6.58
C PHE A 621 26.43 6.44 7.98
N VAL A 622 26.39 5.18 8.37
CA VAL A 622 25.86 4.71 9.65
C VAL A 622 26.99 4.03 10.40
N LEU A 623 27.15 4.40 11.66
CA LEU A 623 28.12 3.82 12.57
C LEU A 623 27.40 2.93 13.58
N ALA A 624 27.96 1.76 13.85
CA ALA A 624 27.57 0.91 14.97
C ALA A 624 28.72 0.74 15.97
N PRO A 625 28.43 0.52 17.26
CA PRO A 625 29.44 0.07 18.22
C PRO A 625 30.09 -1.22 17.72
N GLU A 626 31.41 -1.32 17.83
CA GLU A 626 32.19 -2.48 17.39
C GLU A 626 31.73 -3.78 18.09
N SER A 627 31.18 -3.67 19.31
CA SER A 627 30.56 -4.77 20.06
C SER A 627 29.30 -5.38 19.41
N ARG A 628 28.63 -4.66 18.49
CA ARG A 628 27.41 -5.11 17.81
C ARG A 628 27.67 -5.65 16.40
N LEU A 629 28.93 -5.75 15.98
CA LEU A 629 29.27 -6.29 14.67
C LEU A 629 29.19 -7.82 14.59
N VAL A 630 29.35 -8.48 15.75
CA VAL A 630 29.45 -9.95 15.92
C VAL A 630 28.17 -10.67 15.55
#